data_AF-A0A971XLN6-F1
#
_entry.id   AF-A0A971XLN6-F1
#
_cell.length_a   1.000
_cell.length_b   1.000
_cell.length_c   1.000
_cell.angle_alpha   90.00
_cell.angle_beta   90.00
_cell.angle_gamma   90.00
#
_symmetry.space_group_name_H-M   'P 1'
#
loop_
_entity.id
_entity.type
_entity.pdbx_description
1 polymer ?
#
loop_
_entity_poly.entity_id
_entity_poly.type
_entity_poly.pdbx_seq_one_letter_code
_entity_poly.pdbx_strand_id
1 'polypeptide(L)'
;WKLTGDQIARIEQSGEVTPLIDIRANSSGIVVSKNVNQGDYVNTGTVLFDVANLSQVWAMFDAYESDLPFLKTGDKVEYTLQALPGKTFSGRISFINPILDPATRTAKIRVETANPRMELKPEMYANAMIKASLKQYNNEFVIPKSAVLWTGKRSIVYVKQQGTETPAFMLREIELGPSLGDSYVVLSGIENGEEIVTNGAFSIDASAQLAGKRSMMNDEAGKPVTGHEEHTMQSPETGGEQVMLTVQGLCEMCKERIENTAKAVNGVHTAIWNLKTKQLHLGFDPSLTSADAVARAIAKVGHDTDKYKADKATYDALPDCCKYRESN
;
A
#
# COMPACT_ATOMS: atom_id res chain seq x y z
N TRP A 1 -37.18 23.32 -34.53
CA TRP A 1 -37.10 22.64 -35.83
C TRP A 1 -35.76 23.04 -36.43
N LYS A 2 -34.75 22.16 -36.39
CA LYS A 2 -33.37 22.48 -36.85
C LYS A 2 -33.28 22.53 -38.40
N LEU A 3 -34.34 23.02 -39.06
CA LEU A 3 -34.38 23.25 -40.49
C LEU A 3 -33.62 24.55 -40.80
N THR A 4 -32.80 24.52 -41.84
CA THR A 4 -32.09 25.71 -42.32
C THR A 4 -33.06 26.66 -43.03
N GLY A 5 -32.78 27.97 -43.03
CA GLY A 5 -33.60 28.96 -43.76
C GLY A 5 -33.83 28.58 -45.22
N ASP A 6 -32.79 28.07 -45.89
CA ASP A 6 -32.87 27.59 -47.27
C ASP A 6 -33.79 26.38 -47.47
N GLN A 7 -33.97 25.53 -46.46
CA GLN A 7 -34.90 24.41 -46.52
C GLN A 7 -36.34 24.90 -46.37
N ILE A 8 -36.56 25.88 -45.49
CA ILE A 8 -37.87 26.48 -45.26
C ILE A 8 -38.32 27.21 -46.53
N ALA A 9 -37.46 28.08 -47.08
CA ALA A 9 -37.74 28.82 -48.30
C ALA A 9 -38.01 27.89 -49.51
N ARG A 10 -37.31 26.76 -49.60
CA ARG A 10 -37.57 25.74 -50.64
C ARG A 10 -38.92 25.07 -50.49
N ILE A 11 -39.30 24.71 -49.26
CA ILE A 11 -40.62 24.10 -49.00
C ILE A 11 -41.72 25.12 -49.37
N GLU A 12 -41.58 26.38 -48.94
CA GLU A 12 -42.53 27.45 -49.24
C GLU A 12 -42.64 27.75 -50.75
N GLN A 13 -41.52 27.79 -51.48
CA GLN A 13 -41.51 28.04 -52.92
C GLN A 13 -42.02 26.86 -53.75
N SER A 14 -41.83 25.62 -53.27
CA SER A 14 -42.23 24.42 -54.02
C SER A 14 -43.74 24.22 -54.10
N GLY A 15 -44.49 24.66 -53.08
CA GLY A 15 -45.94 24.45 -53.00
C GLY A 15 -46.36 22.97 -52.80
N GLU A 16 -45.41 22.04 -52.68
CA GLU A 16 -45.66 20.60 -52.55
C GLU A 16 -45.32 20.09 -51.14
N VAL A 17 -46.19 19.24 -50.59
CA VAL A 17 -45.96 18.60 -49.29
C VAL A 17 -45.01 17.41 -49.45
N THR A 18 -43.80 17.51 -48.89
CA THR A 18 -42.81 16.43 -48.91
C THR A 18 -42.67 15.82 -47.50
N PRO A 19 -42.85 14.50 -47.33
CA PRO A 19 -42.68 13.83 -46.03
C PRO A 19 -41.20 13.56 -45.66
N LEU A 20 -40.27 13.81 -46.59
CA LEU A 20 -38.83 13.63 -46.42
C LEU A 20 -38.17 14.94 -45.96
N ILE A 21 -37.30 14.85 -44.96
CA ILE A 21 -36.55 16.00 -44.42
C ILE A 21 -35.07 15.64 -44.34
N ASP A 22 -34.23 16.47 -44.95
CA ASP A 22 -32.78 16.38 -44.78
C ASP A 22 -32.36 16.97 -43.44
N ILE A 23 -31.67 16.19 -42.62
CA ILE A 23 -31.03 16.67 -41.39
C ILE A 23 -29.58 17.02 -41.72
N ARG A 24 -29.23 18.31 -41.61
CA ARG A 24 -27.87 18.82 -41.85
C ARG A 24 -27.12 19.08 -40.56
N ALA A 25 -25.79 19.02 -40.61
CA ALA A 25 -24.94 19.42 -39.49
C ALA A 25 -25.10 20.93 -39.23
N ASN A 26 -25.26 21.29 -37.95
CA ASN A 26 -25.39 22.69 -37.51
C ASN A 26 -24.03 23.34 -37.20
N SER A 27 -22.94 22.57 -37.22
CA SER A 27 -21.58 23.02 -37.01
C SER A 27 -20.63 22.26 -37.93
N SER A 28 -19.50 22.88 -38.26
CA SER A 28 -18.40 22.22 -38.96
C SER A 28 -17.59 21.38 -37.97
N GLY A 29 -17.22 20.16 -38.37
CA GLY A 29 -16.43 19.26 -37.54
C GLY A 29 -16.29 17.88 -38.17
N ILE A 30 -15.76 16.94 -37.40
CA ILE A 30 -15.63 15.53 -37.76
C ILE A 30 -16.71 14.74 -37.04
N VAL A 31 -17.35 13.81 -37.75
CA VAL A 31 -18.29 12.86 -37.17
C VAL A 31 -17.48 11.87 -36.32
N VAL A 32 -17.61 11.96 -35.00
CA VAL A 32 -16.92 11.09 -34.03
C VAL A 32 -17.75 9.87 -33.65
N SER A 33 -19.08 9.97 -33.74
CA SER A 33 -19.98 8.83 -33.63
C SER A 33 -21.13 8.93 -34.63
N LYS A 34 -21.54 7.76 -35.16
CA LYS A 34 -22.72 7.58 -35.99
C LYS A 34 -23.62 6.56 -35.30
N ASN A 35 -24.75 7.02 -34.79
CA ASN A 35 -25.69 6.25 -33.97
C ASN A 35 -26.95 5.84 -34.75
N VAL A 36 -26.95 6.00 -36.08
CA VAL A 36 -28.09 5.68 -36.96
C VAL A 36 -27.61 5.05 -38.26
N ASN A 37 -28.34 4.06 -38.76
CA ASN A 37 -28.14 3.40 -40.05
C ASN A 37 -29.41 3.45 -40.90
N GLN A 38 -29.27 3.07 -42.17
CA GLN A 38 -30.40 2.99 -43.08
C GLN A 38 -31.37 1.89 -42.62
N GLY A 39 -32.65 2.23 -42.54
CA GLY A 39 -33.70 1.33 -42.05
C GLY A 39 -34.03 1.50 -40.57
N ASP A 40 -33.21 2.24 -39.82
CA ASP A 40 -33.48 2.51 -38.41
C ASP A 40 -34.69 3.44 -38.25
N TYR A 41 -35.52 3.14 -37.26
CA TYR A 41 -36.57 4.03 -36.80
C TYR A 41 -36.00 5.02 -35.77
N VAL A 42 -36.23 6.31 -35.97
CA VAL A 42 -35.68 7.37 -35.10
C VAL A 42 -36.80 8.17 -34.44
N ASN A 43 -36.67 8.40 -33.14
CA ASN A 43 -37.61 9.21 -32.36
C ASN A 43 -37.12 10.66 -32.21
N THR A 44 -38.03 11.56 -31.89
CA THR A 44 -37.67 12.93 -31.48
C THR A 44 -36.72 12.89 -30.29
N GLY A 45 -35.58 13.58 -30.40
CA GLY A 45 -34.55 13.58 -29.36
C GLY A 45 -33.46 12.51 -29.55
N THR A 46 -33.61 11.60 -30.50
CA THR A 46 -32.55 10.62 -30.82
C THR A 46 -31.32 11.34 -31.37
N VAL A 47 -30.16 11.07 -30.78
CA VAL A 47 -28.88 11.58 -31.26
C VAL A 47 -28.44 10.73 -32.45
N LEU A 48 -28.36 11.33 -33.63
CA LEU A 48 -28.00 10.61 -34.87
C LEU A 48 -26.49 10.58 -35.10
N PHE A 49 -25.82 11.70 -34.86
CA PHE A 49 -24.40 11.88 -35.07
C PHE A 49 -23.82 12.77 -33.98
N ASP A 50 -22.61 12.44 -33.54
CA ASP A 50 -21.79 13.31 -32.72
C ASP A 50 -20.74 13.97 -33.61
N VAL A 51 -20.72 15.30 -33.63
CA VAL A 51 -19.81 16.10 -34.45
C VAL A 51 -18.92 16.93 -33.54
N ALA A 52 -17.61 16.73 -33.64
CA ALA A 52 -16.63 17.45 -32.83
C ALA A 52 -15.65 18.22 -33.70
N ASN A 53 -15.27 19.42 -33.26
CA ASN A 53 -14.16 20.16 -33.83
C ASN A 53 -12.85 19.68 -33.17
N LEU A 54 -12.03 18.92 -33.91
CA LEU A 54 -10.78 18.37 -33.39
C LEU A 54 -9.55 19.26 -33.67
N SER A 55 -9.73 20.49 -34.16
CA SER A 55 -8.62 21.45 -34.35
C SER A 55 -7.99 21.91 -33.04
N GLN A 56 -8.73 21.79 -31.94
CA GLN A 56 -8.23 21.91 -30.57
C GLN A 56 -8.70 20.68 -29.80
N VAL A 57 -7.79 20.07 -29.05
CA VAL A 57 -8.07 18.89 -28.23
C VAL A 57 -7.62 19.15 -26.80
N TRP A 58 -8.22 18.41 -25.88
CA TRP A 58 -7.79 18.41 -24.49
C TRP A 58 -6.93 17.18 -24.25
N ALA A 59 -5.71 17.41 -23.76
CA ALA A 59 -4.92 16.36 -23.15
C ALA A 59 -5.33 16.29 -21.67
N MET A 60 -5.86 15.13 -21.27
CA MET A 60 -6.31 14.86 -19.91
C MET A 60 -5.23 14.04 -19.21
N PHE A 61 -4.75 14.52 -18.07
CA PHE A 61 -3.75 13.83 -17.25
C PHE A 61 -4.31 13.60 -15.85
N ASP A 62 -3.91 12.51 -15.21
CA ASP A 62 -4.24 12.23 -13.82
C ASP A 62 -3.03 12.61 -12.95
N ALA A 63 -3.25 13.41 -11.91
CA ALA A 63 -2.22 13.81 -10.96
C ALA A 63 -2.56 13.31 -9.56
N TYR A 64 -1.56 12.80 -8.84
CA TYR A 64 -1.75 12.33 -7.48
C TYR A 64 -2.03 13.48 -6.51
N GLU A 65 -2.79 13.19 -5.46
CA GLU A 65 -3.11 14.15 -4.40
C GLU A 65 -1.85 14.79 -3.78
N SER A 66 -0.76 14.02 -3.63
CA SER A 66 0.53 14.50 -3.14
C SER A 66 1.17 15.59 -4.00
N ASP A 67 0.86 15.60 -5.29
CA ASP A 67 1.53 16.46 -6.27
C ASP A 67 0.74 17.75 -6.52
N LEU A 68 -0.55 17.77 -6.17
CA LEU A 68 -1.45 18.92 -6.35
C LEU A 68 -0.93 20.23 -5.77
N PRO A 69 -0.30 20.29 -4.58
CA PRO A 69 0.24 21.54 -4.04
C PRO A 69 1.29 22.21 -4.94
N PHE A 70 1.89 21.45 -5.87
CA PHE A 70 2.94 21.90 -6.77
C PHE A 70 2.43 22.28 -8.16
N LEU A 71 1.17 22.00 -8.47
CA LEU A 71 0.57 22.23 -9.78
C LEU A 71 -0.35 23.43 -9.76
N LYS A 72 -0.22 24.30 -10.76
CA LYS A 72 -1.03 25.52 -10.90
C LYS A 72 -1.56 25.67 -12.31
N THR A 73 -2.76 26.22 -12.43
CA THR A 73 -3.29 26.66 -13.71
C THR A 73 -2.31 27.63 -14.37
N GLY A 74 -2.00 27.39 -15.65
CA GLY A 74 -1.01 28.14 -16.43
C GLY A 74 0.38 27.48 -16.52
N ASP A 75 0.67 26.48 -15.68
CA ASP A 75 1.94 25.74 -15.74
C ASP A 75 2.14 25.10 -17.11
N LYS A 76 3.39 25.15 -17.60
CA LYS A 76 3.77 24.54 -18.87
C LYS A 76 3.92 23.03 -18.66
N VAL A 77 3.19 22.27 -19.46
CA VAL A 77 3.24 20.80 -19.48
C VAL A 77 3.87 20.36 -20.78
N GLU A 78 4.86 19.49 -20.69
CA GLU A 78 5.44 18.81 -21.85
C GLU A 78 5.01 17.35 -21.80
N TYR A 79 4.57 16.81 -22.93
CA TYR A 79 4.07 15.45 -22.99
C TYR A 79 4.42 14.77 -24.31
N THR A 80 4.39 13.45 -24.27
CA THR A 80 4.68 12.56 -25.41
C THR A 80 3.52 11.60 -25.60
N LEU A 81 3.26 11.17 -26.83
CA LEU A 81 2.24 10.15 -27.10
C LEU A 81 2.93 8.86 -27.53
N GLN A 82 2.42 7.73 -27.03
CA GLN A 82 2.91 6.41 -27.45
C GLN A 82 2.68 6.17 -28.95
N ALA A 83 1.60 6.74 -29.49
CA ALA A 83 1.26 6.64 -30.91
C ALA A 83 2.20 7.45 -31.83
N LEU A 84 2.95 8.41 -31.28
CA LEU A 84 3.84 9.32 -32.03
C LEU A 84 5.21 9.43 -31.33
N PRO A 85 6.02 8.35 -31.32
CA PRO A 85 7.30 8.35 -30.64
C PRO A 85 8.27 9.38 -31.22
N GLY A 86 9.10 9.98 -30.36
CA GLY A 86 10.09 10.98 -30.73
C GLY A 86 9.55 12.41 -30.95
N LYS A 87 8.23 12.62 -30.86
CA LYS A 87 7.62 13.94 -30.87
C LYS A 87 7.23 14.36 -29.44
N THR A 88 7.64 15.57 -29.06
CA THR A 88 7.21 16.22 -27.83
C THR A 88 6.18 17.28 -28.14
N PHE A 89 5.10 17.29 -27.38
CA PHE A 89 4.04 18.26 -27.42
C PHE A 89 4.10 19.11 -26.16
N SER A 90 3.60 20.34 -26.24
CA SER A 90 3.55 21.23 -25.09
C SER A 90 2.22 21.93 -25.03
N GLY A 91 1.70 22.11 -23.83
CA GLY A 91 0.50 22.88 -23.56
C GLY A 91 0.58 23.57 -22.21
N ARG A 92 -0.52 24.20 -21.81
CA ARG A 92 -0.67 24.77 -20.47
C ARG A 92 -1.85 24.15 -19.75
N ILE A 93 -1.72 23.98 -18.44
CA ILE A 93 -2.84 23.57 -17.60
C ILE A 93 -3.92 24.65 -17.70
N SER A 94 -5.09 24.31 -18.23
CA SER A 94 -6.25 25.19 -18.29
C SER A 94 -7.19 24.97 -17.11
N PHE A 95 -7.22 23.75 -16.56
CA PHE A 95 -8.10 23.42 -15.45
C PHE A 95 -7.56 22.24 -14.63
N ILE A 96 -7.71 22.32 -13.31
CA ILE A 96 -7.43 21.23 -12.36
C ILE A 96 -8.77 20.91 -11.69
N ASN A 97 -9.23 19.67 -11.78
CA ASN A 97 -10.50 19.25 -11.19
C ASN A 97 -10.43 19.33 -9.65
N PRO A 98 -11.32 20.10 -8.99
CA PRO A 98 -11.32 20.20 -7.53
C PRO A 98 -11.78 18.92 -6.83
N ILE A 99 -12.39 17.98 -7.55
CA ILE A 99 -12.87 16.71 -7.01
C ILE A 99 -11.93 15.58 -7.44
N LEU A 100 -11.41 14.84 -6.47
CA LEU A 100 -10.59 13.65 -6.70
C LEU A 100 -11.46 12.47 -7.13
N ASP A 101 -10.91 11.65 -8.02
CA ASP A 101 -11.45 10.32 -8.29
C ASP A 101 -11.16 9.41 -7.08
N PRO A 102 -12.17 8.89 -6.37
CA PRO A 102 -11.97 8.10 -5.17
C PRO A 102 -11.36 6.71 -5.43
N ALA A 103 -11.49 6.18 -6.65
CA ALA A 103 -10.95 4.88 -7.02
C ALA A 103 -9.44 4.95 -7.31
N THR A 104 -8.99 6.02 -7.98
CA THR A 104 -7.58 6.20 -8.34
C THR A 104 -6.81 7.14 -7.42
N ARG A 105 -7.51 7.88 -6.55
CA ARG A 105 -6.94 8.95 -5.69
C ARG A 105 -6.16 10.00 -6.50
N THR A 106 -6.70 10.35 -7.66
CA THR A 106 -6.10 11.35 -8.56
C THR A 106 -7.06 12.48 -8.89
N ALA A 107 -6.50 13.65 -9.20
CA ALA A 107 -7.22 14.76 -9.80
C ALA A 107 -7.02 14.77 -11.31
N LYS A 108 -8.09 15.08 -12.05
CA LYS A 108 -8.00 15.28 -13.50
C LYS A 108 -7.48 16.67 -13.83
N ILE A 109 -6.40 16.73 -14.61
CA ILE A 109 -5.79 17.93 -15.12
C ILE A 109 -6.07 18.04 -16.62
N ARG A 110 -6.61 19.18 -17.03
CA ARG A 110 -6.88 19.50 -18.43
C ARG A 110 -5.80 20.41 -18.98
N VAL A 111 -5.22 20.00 -20.10
CA VAL A 111 -4.25 20.79 -20.87
C VAL A 111 -4.82 21.04 -22.26
N GLU A 112 -5.01 22.31 -22.59
CA GLU A 112 -5.44 22.71 -23.93
C GLU A 112 -4.30 22.56 -24.92
N THR A 113 -4.56 21.86 -26.02
CA THR A 113 -3.59 21.61 -27.08
C THR A 113 -4.14 21.96 -28.45
N ALA A 114 -3.39 22.77 -29.20
CA ALA A 114 -3.67 23.01 -30.61
C ALA A 114 -3.34 21.75 -31.44
N ASN A 115 -4.27 21.38 -32.33
CA ASN A 115 -4.15 20.23 -33.22
C ASN A 115 -4.34 20.62 -34.69
N PRO A 116 -3.56 21.59 -35.22
CA PRO A 116 -3.77 22.14 -36.56
C PRO A 116 -3.54 21.10 -37.68
N ARG A 117 -2.71 20.09 -37.41
CA ARG A 117 -2.40 18.99 -38.33
C ARG A 117 -3.29 17.76 -38.14
N MET A 118 -4.22 17.79 -37.18
CA MET A 118 -5.14 16.69 -36.90
C MET A 118 -4.42 15.35 -36.56
N GLU A 119 -3.18 15.45 -36.07
CA GLU A 119 -2.34 14.30 -35.69
C GLU A 119 -2.76 13.73 -34.33
N LEU A 120 -3.32 14.57 -33.46
CA LEU A 120 -3.82 14.17 -32.15
C LEU A 120 -5.25 13.65 -32.28
N LYS A 121 -5.44 12.37 -32.00
CA LYS A 121 -6.77 11.73 -31.99
C LYS A 121 -7.23 11.57 -30.55
N PRO A 122 -8.55 11.69 -30.27
CA PRO A 122 -9.11 11.32 -28.98
C PRO A 122 -8.73 9.89 -28.58
N GLU A 123 -8.73 9.61 -27.28
CA GLU A 123 -8.39 8.30 -26.69
C GLU A 123 -6.93 7.84 -26.89
N MET A 124 -6.04 8.68 -27.41
CA MET A 124 -4.61 8.37 -27.43
C MET A 124 -3.98 8.51 -26.04
N TYR A 125 -3.11 7.56 -25.70
CA TYR A 125 -2.32 7.64 -24.47
C TYR A 125 -1.20 8.67 -24.57
N ALA A 126 -1.13 9.54 -23.57
CA ALA A 126 -0.12 10.57 -23.43
C ALA A 126 0.55 10.51 -22.04
N ASN A 127 1.86 10.67 -22.01
CA ASN A 127 2.65 10.79 -20.79
C ASN A 127 3.15 12.22 -20.65
N ALA A 128 2.78 12.89 -19.57
CA ALA A 128 3.20 14.25 -19.26
C ALA A 128 4.33 14.28 -18.22
N MET A 129 5.20 15.27 -18.37
CA MET A 129 6.19 15.66 -17.39
C MET A 129 6.04 17.15 -17.12
N ILE A 130 5.91 17.51 -15.85
CA ILE A 130 5.74 18.88 -15.39
C ILE A 130 6.92 19.22 -14.49
N LYS A 131 7.60 20.32 -14.80
CA LYS A 131 8.66 20.87 -13.94
C LYS A 131 8.05 21.89 -13.00
N ALA A 132 7.63 21.44 -11.81
CA ALA A 132 7.07 22.33 -10.80
C ALA A 132 8.16 23.07 -10.02
N SER A 133 7.87 24.32 -9.64
CA SER A 133 8.79 25.14 -8.82
C SER A 133 8.47 24.98 -7.34
N LEU A 134 9.43 24.48 -6.57
CA LEU A 134 9.33 24.24 -5.13
C LEU A 134 9.69 25.49 -4.31
N LYS A 135 9.08 26.64 -4.61
CA LYS A 135 9.45 27.92 -3.97
C LYS A 135 9.43 27.88 -2.43
N GLN A 136 8.58 27.02 -1.86
CA GLN A 136 8.41 26.82 -0.43
C GLN A 136 9.56 26.05 0.24
N TYR A 137 10.42 25.40 -0.55
CA TYR A 137 11.51 24.54 -0.10
C TYR A 137 12.88 24.98 -0.66
N ASN A 138 13.02 26.21 -1.14
CA ASN A 138 14.23 26.73 -1.81
C ASN A 138 15.51 26.66 -0.95
N ASN A 139 15.39 26.46 0.36
CA ASN A 139 16.49 26.43 1.32
C ASN A 139 16.57 25.12 2.11
N GLU A 140 15.77 24.11 1.75
CA GLU A 140 15.79 22.82 2.43
C GLU A 140 16.81 21.86 1.81
N PHE A 141 17.32 20.94 2.62
CA PHE A 141 18.25 19.92 2.14
C PHE A 141 17.53 18.89 1.27
N VAL A 142 18.21 18.44 0.22
CA VAL A 142 17.71 17.36 -0.64
C VAL A 142 18.64 16.17 -0.51
N ILE A 143 18.08 15.02 -0.17
CA ILE A 143 18.83 13.77 0.00
C ILE A 143 18.33 12.70 -0.98
N PRO A 144 19.21 11.83 -1.49
CA PRO A 144 18.80 10.71 -2.34
C PRO A 144 17.85 9.75 -1.61
N LYS A 145 16.89 9.16 -2.32
CA LYS A 145 16.00 8.14 -1.71
C LYS A 145 16.76 6.95 -1.13
N SER A 146 17.89 6.60 -1.72
CA SER A 146 18.73 5.48 -1.27
C SER A 146 19.38 5.70 0.11
N ALA A 147 19.45 6.94 0.58
CA ALA A 147 19.97 7.27 1.91
C ALA A 147 18.95 7.08 3.03
N VAL A 148 17.66 7.05 2.69
CA VAL A 148 16.55 6.99 3.65
C VAL A 148 16.16 5.55 3.90
N LEU A 149 16.13 5.16 5.17
CA LEU A 149 15.54 3.91 5.61
C LEU A 149 14.18 4.16 6.29
N TRP A 150 13.19 3.32 6.01
CA TRP A 150 11.82 3.48 6.47
C TRP A 150 11.48 2.40 7.50
N THR A 151 11.06 2.81 8.70
CA THR A 151 10.55 1.88 9.74
C THR A 151 9.02 1.88 9.81
N GLY A 152 8.36 2.28 8.72
CA GLY A 152 6.91 2.46 8.63
C GLY A 152 6.43 3.81 9.21
N LYS A 153 6.69 4.07 10.49
CA LYS A 153 6.31 5.35 11.13
C LYS A 153 7.38 6.43 11.08
N ARG A 154 8.64 6.05 10.88
CA ARG A 154 9.79 6.95 10.96
C ARG A 154 10.64 6.84 9.70
N SER A 155 11.32 7.93 9.40
CA SER A 155 12.34 8.01 8.37
C SER A 155 13.68 8.24 9.06
N ILE A 156 14.66 7.40 8.76
CA ILE A 156 15.97 7.45 9.40
C ILE A 156 17.09 7.48 8.38
N VAL A 157 18.18 8.12 8.74
CA VAL A 157 19.43 8.19 7.95
C VAL A 157 20.62 7.92 8.86
N TYR A 158 21.73 7.46 8.26
CA TYR A 158 23.00 7.33 8.96
C TYR A 158 23.91 8.50 8.63
N VAL A 159 24.29 9.25 9.67
CA VAL A 159 25.18 10.41 9.57
C VAL A 159 26.58 10.02 10.05
N LYS A 160 27.59 10.32 9.24
CA LYS A 160 29.00 10.10 9.56
C LYS A 160 29.45 11.04 10.67
N GLN A 161 30.05 10.49 11.72
CA GLN A 161 30.56 11.23 12.85
C GLN A 161 31.94 11.80 12.53
N GLN A 162 32.12 13.11 12.75
CA GLN A 162 33.41 13.77 12.58
C GLN A 162 34.35 13.46 13.76
N GLY A 163 35.67 13.44 13.52
CA GLY A 163 36.67 13.30 14.58
C GLY A 163 36.90 11.89 15.10
N THR A 164 36.48 10.86 14.36
CA THR A 164 36.75 9.44 14.70
C THR A 164 37.87 8.88 13.81
N GLU A 165 38.80 8.12 14.39
CA GLU A 165 39.90 7.48 13.63
C GLU A 165 39.39 6.42 12.63
N THR A 166 38.24 5.81 12.93
CA THR A 166 37.51 4.91 12.03
C THR A 166 36.15 5.52 11.67
N PRO A 167 35.65 5.36 10.42
CA PRO A 167 34.37 5.93 10.02
C PRO A 167 33.22 5.39 10.90
N ALA A 168 32.76 6.22 11.84
CA ALA A 168 31.61 5.91 12.67
C ALA A 168 30.35 6.55 12.11
N PHE A 169 29.23 5.82 12.14
CA PHE A 169 27.93 6.30 11.67
C PHE A 169 26.93 6.26 12.82
N MET A 170 26.09 7.28 12.90
CA MET A 170 25.03 7.38 13.90
C MET A 170 23.68 7.45 13.20
N LEU A 171 22.73 6.67 13.71
CA LEU A 171 21.34 6.74 13.27
C LEU A 171 20.74 8.06 13.71
N ARG A 172 20.06 8.74 12.79
CA ARG A 172 19.29 9.94 13.06
C ARG A 172 17.91 9.85 12.43
N GLU A 173 16.90 10.18 13.22
CA GLU A 173 15.53 10.32 12.72
C GLU A 173 15.40 11.67 12.03
N ILE A 174 14.76 11.68 10.86
CA ILE A 174 14.56 12.88 10.05
C ILE A 174 13.10 13.03 9.66
N GLU A 175 12.70 14.27 9.43
CA GLU A 175 11.39 14.59 8.89
C GLU A 175 11.52 14.85 7.39
N LEU A 176 10.78 14.08 6.59
CA LEU A 176 10.80 14.22 5.14
C LEU A 176 9.68 15.12 4.65
N GLY A 177 10.02 15.95 3.68
CA GLY A 177 9.09 16.72 2.88
C GLY A 177 8.72 15.99 1.58
N PRO A 178 8.36 16.74 0.52
CA PRO A 178 7.91 16.13 -0.73
C PRO A 178 9.00 15.29 -1.44
N SER A 179 8.53 14.31 -2.20
CA SER A 179 9.36 13.46 -3.08
C SER A 179 9.68 14.17 -4.40
N LEU A 180 10.95 14.21 -4.78
CA LEU A 180 11.48 14.86 -5.99
C LEU A 180 12.01 13.83 -6.99
N GLY A 181 11.16 12.89 -7.40
CA GLY A 181 11.59 11.76 -8.25
C GLY A 181 12.51 10.81 -7.48
N ASP A 182 13.82 10.98 -7.62
CA ASP A 182 14.86 10.13 -7.02
C ASP A 182 15.44 10.70 -5.71
N SER A 183 14.86 11.77 -5.18
CA SER A 183 15.28 12.40 -3.92
C SER A 183 14.10 12.80 -3.05
N TYR A 184 14.37 13.14 -1.79
CA TYR A 184 13.42 13.75 -0.87
C TYR A 184 13.95 15.09 -0.37
N VAL A 185 13.03 16.01 -0.11
CA VAL A 185 13.32 17.19 0.72
C VAL A 185 13.37 16.76 2.19
N VAL A 186 14.30 17.30 2.96
CA VAL A 186 14.42 17.08 4.42
C VAL A 186 13.98 18.36 5.12
N LEU A 187 12.97 18.26 5.98
CA LEU A 187 12.43 19.38 6.76
C LEU A 187 13.17 19.57 8.08
N SER A 188 13.62 18.48 8.69
CA SER A 188 14.36 18.53 9.95
C SER A 188 15.22 17.28 10.17
N GLY A 189 16.24 17.43 11.03
CA GLY A 189 17.10 16.32 11.47
C GLY A 189 18.44 16.18 10.73
N ILE A 190 18.81 17.10 9.83
CA ILE A 190 20.14 17.14 9.22
C ILE A 190 20.66 18.58 9.26
N GLU A 191 21.95 18.74 9.54
CA GLU A 191 22.64 20.03 9.55
C GLU A 191 23.56 20.22 8.33
N ASN A 192 23.89 21.48 8.03
CA ASN A 192 24.74 21.80 6.89
C ASN A 192 26.17 21.24 7.10
N GLY A 193 26.70 20.56 6.09
CA GLY A 193 28.05 19.97 6.12
C GLY A 193 28.10 18.56 6.71
N GLU A 194 26.96 17.98 7.11
CA GLU A 194 26.90 16.59 7.52
C GLU A 194 26.98 15.64 6.32
N GLU A 195 27.79 14.58 6.45
CA GLU A 195 27.90 13.52 5.45
C GLU A 195 26.94 12.38 5.81
N ILE A 196 26.06 12.02 4.88
CA ILE A 196 25.12 10.90 5.04
C ILE A 196 25.49 9.70 4.18
N VAL A 197 25.08 8.52 4.62
CA VAL A 197 25.26 7.29 3.87
C VAL A 197 24.20 7.20 2.76
N THR A 198 24.64 7.15 1.51
CA THR A 198 23.76 7.02 0.34
C THR A 198 23.71 5.60 -0.23
N ASN A 199 24.71 4.76 0.09
CA ASN A 199 24.81 3.37 -0.37
C ASN A 199 25.20 2.46 0.80
N GLY A 200 24.57 1.29 0.91
CA GLY A 200 24.87 0.33 1.98
C GLY A 200 24.30 0.68 3.35
N ALA A 201 23.34 1.61 3.44
CA ALA A 201 22.71 2.02 4.70
C ALA A 201 22.10 0.82 5.48
N PHE A 202 21.50 -0.15 4.78
CA PHE A 202 21.01 -1.40 5.40
C PHE A 202 22.12 -2.26 6.02
N SER A 203 23.31 -2.30 5.43
CA SER A 203 24.44 -3.07 5.97
C SER A 203 24.97 -2.44 7.26
N ILE A 204 24.97 -1.11 7.32
CA ILE A 204 25.32 -0.35 8.54
C ILE A 204 24.27 -0.58 9.62
N ASP A 205 22.98 -0.53 9.26
CA ASP A 205 21.88 -0.81 10.18
C ASP A 205 21.96 -2.23 10.77
N ALA A 206 22.16 -3.24 9.93
CA ALA A 206 22.32 -4.62 10.37
C ALA A 206 23.52 -4.79 11.33
N SER A 207 24.65 -4.12 11.03
CA SER A 207 25.83 -4.14 11.89
C SER A 207 25.57 -3.44 13.23
N ALA A 208 24.83 -2.32 13.21
CA ALA A 208 24.42 -1.61 14.41
C ALA A 208 23.50 -2.48 15.28
N GLN A 209 22.53 -3.16 14.66
CA GLN A 209 21.62 -4.08 15.33
C GLN A 209 22.36 -5.25 16.00
N LEU A 210 23.28 -5.90 15.28
CA LEU A 210 24.11 -6.97 15.83
C LEU A 210 25.00 -6.48 16.99
N ALA A 211 25.48 -5.25 16.90
CA ALA A 211 26.24 -4.60 17.98
C ALA A 211 25.36 -4.10 19.14
N GLY A 212 24.04 -4.32 19.11
CA GLY A 212 23.11 -3.85 20.14
C GLY A 212 22.88 -2.34 20.13
N LYS A 213 23.32 -1.62 19.09
CA LYS A 213 23.12 -0.17 18.97
C LYS A 213 21.72 0.14 18.42
N ARG A 214 21.33 1.41 18.49
CA ARG A 214 20.09 1.91 17.89
C ARG A 214 20.06 1.61 16.38
N SER A 215 18.94 1.07 15.91
CA SER A 215 18.71 0.56 14.56
C SER A 215 17.23 0.74 14.17
N MET A 216 16.89 0.48 12.91
CA MET A 216 15.52 0.35 12.40
C MET A 216 14.58 -0.43 13.31
N MET A 217 15.08 -1.51 13.91
CA MET A 217 14.29 -2.47 14.72
C MET A 217 14.39 -2.22 16.22
N ASN A 218 15.33 -1.40 16.68
CA ASN A 218 15.58 -1.19 18.10
C ASN A 218 15.88 0.28 18.40
N ASP A 219 14.99 0.90 19.17
CA ASP A 219 15.04 2.35 19.46
C ASP A 219 16.00 2.71 20.58
N GLU A 220 16.31 1.74 21.43
CA GLU A 220 17.25 1.89 22.52
C GLU A 220 18.49 1.01 22.29
N ALA A 221 19.63 1.44 22.81
CA ALA A 221 20.84 0.62 22.76
C ALA A 221 20.65 -0.60 23.70
N GLY A 222 20.50 -1.79 23.11
CA GLY A 222 20.44 -3.07 23.79
C GLY A 222 21.80 -3.76 23.90
N LYS A 223 21.84 -4.98 24.44
CA LYS A 223 23.06 -5.78 24.48
C LYS A 223 23.40 -6.30 23.07
N PRO A 224 24.69 -6.37 22.67
CA PRO A 224 25.11 -6.94 21.40
C PRO A 224 24.63 -8.39 21.26
N VAL A 225 24.11 -8.75 20.09
CA VAL A 225 23.75 -10.13 19.78
C VAL A 225 25.01 -10.81 19.24
N THR A 226 25.84 -11.35 20.13
CA THR A 226 26.96 -12.20 19.70
C THR A 226 26.40 -13.54 19.24
N GLY A 227 26.62 -13.90 17.97
CA GLY A 227 26.33 -15.24 17.48
C GLY A 227 27.03 -16.28 18.36
N HIS A 228 26.28 -17.30 18.79
CA HIS A 228 26.56 -18.24 19.89
C HIS A 228 26.20 -17.77 21.31
N GLU A 229 24.99 -17.23 21.50
CA GLU A 229 24.29 -17.44 22.76
C GLU A 229 23.32 -18.62 22.57
N GLU A 230 23.57 -19.70 23.32
CA GLU A 230 22.60 -20.77 23.54
C GLU A 230 21.22 -20.17 23.79
N HIS A 231 20.19 -20.77 23.21
CA HIS A 231 18.79 -20.37 23.39
C HIS A 231 18.37 -20.44 24.87
N THR A 232 18.76 -19.46 25.67
CA THR A 232 18.18 -19.17 26.97
C THR A 232 17.21 -18.03 26.74
N MET A 233 15.95 -18.39 26.51
CA MET A 233 14.86 -17.43 26.41
C MET A 233 14.76 -16.68 27.73
N GLN A 234 15.27 -15.44 27.76
CA GLN A 234 15.02 -14.51 28.86
C GLN A 234 13.62 -13.92 28.65
N SER A 235 12.64 -14.59 29.27
CA SER A 235 11.28 -14.07 29.45
C SER A 235 11.29 -12.89 30.43
N PRO A 236 10.27 -12.01 30.36
CA PRO A 236 10.18 -10.83 31.22
C PRO A 236 10.17 -11.24 32.68
N GLU A 237 10.87 -10.47 33.52
CA GLU A 237 10.94 -10.64 34.96
C GLU A 237 9.54 -10.71 35.60
N THR A 238 9.04 -11.93 35.72
CA THR A 238 8.05 -12.39 36.68
C THR A 238 8.58 -13.76 37.10
N GLY A 239 8.84 -13.95 38.39
CA GLY A 239 9.61 -15.07 38.96
C GLY A 239 8.99 -16.46 38.83
N GLY A 240 8.45 -16.82 37.66
CA GLY A 240 7.91 -18.13 37.33
C GLY A 240 8.85 -18.92 36.43
N GLU A 241 8.93 -20.22 36.66
CA GLU A 241 9.63 -21.18 35.81
C GLU A 241 8.80 -21.45 34.55
N GLN A 242 9.45 -21.51 33.39
CA GLN A 242 8.82 -21.84 32.12
C GLN A 242 9.30 -23.21 31.63
N VAL A 243 8.37 -24.12 31.39
CA VAL A 243 8.65 -25.50 30.95
C VAL A 243 7.79 -25.86 29.76
N MET A 244 8.34 -26.69 28.86
CA MET A 244 7.59 -27.30 27.76
C MET A 244 7.22 -28.73 28.11
N LEU A 245 5.95 -29.09 27.87
CA LEU A 245 5.42 -30.44 28.04
C LEU A 245 4.79 -30.92 26.73
N THR A 246 5.00 -32.16 26.33
CA THR A 246 4.23 -32.77 25.24
C THR A 246 2.89 -33.23 25.77
N VAL A 247 1.81 -32.81 25.11
CA VAL A 247 0.45 -33.21 25.44
C VAL A 247 -0.28 -33.61 24.17
N GLN A 248 -0.88 -34.81 24.16
CA GLN A 248 -1.59 -35.31 22.99
C GLN A 248 -2.97 -34.67 22.84
N GLY A 249 -3.26 -34.23 21.61
CA GLY A 249 -4.54 -33.69 21.18
C GLY A 249 -4.58 -33.60 19.65
N LEU A 250 -5.78 -33.52 19.08
CA LEU A 250 -6.00 -33.53 17.63
C LEU A 250 -6.90 -32.40 17.11
N CYS A 251 -7.51 -31.61 17.99
CA CYS A 251 -8.42 -30.55 17.57
C CYS A 251 -8.38 -29.34 18.51
N GLU A 252 -9.03 -28.25 18.11
CA GLU A 252 -9.12 -27.02 18.91
C GLU A 252 -9.85 -27.23 20.25
N MET A 253 -10.80 -28.18 20.33
CA MET A 253 -11.40 -28.53 21.61
C MET A 253 -10.41 -29.21 22.59
N CYS A 254 -9.41 -29.93 22.06
CA CYS A 254 -8.30 -30.43 22.89
C CYS A 254 -7.50 -29.25 23.45
N LYS A 255 -7.18 -28.28 22.59
CA LYS A 255 -6.41 -27.09 22.98
C LYS A 255 -7.08 -26.35 24.14
N GLU A 256 -8.36 -26.01 24.00
CA GLU A 256 -9.10 -25.31 25.05
C GLU A 256 -9.12 -26.11 26.35
N ARG A 257 -9.38 -27.43 26.27
CA ARG A 257 -9.39 -28.30 27.45
C ARG A 257 -8.03 -28.37 28.14
N ILE A 258 -6.95 -28.54 27.38
CA ILE A 258 -5.58 -28.62 27.89
C ILE A 258 -5.17 -27.29 28.54
N GLU A 259 -5.38 -26.17 27.85
CA GLU A 259 -4.99 -24.85 28.36
C GLU A 259 -5.79 -24.44 29.59
N ASN A 260 -7.11 -24.67 29.59
CA ASN A 260 -7.96 -24.35 30.73
C ASN A 260 -7.65 -25.22 31.95
N THR A 261 -7.37 -26.51 31.73
CA THR A 261 -6.96 -27.41 32.82
C THR A 261 -5.62 -27.00 33.41
N ALA A 262 -4.65 -26.62 32.57
CA ALA A 262 -3.35 -26.15 33.03
C ALA A 262 -3.49 -24.84 33.83
N LYS A 263 -4.26 -23.85 33.35
CA LYS A 263 -4.50 -22.58 34.05
C LYS A 263 -5.30 -22.74 35.35
N ALA A 264 -6.10 -23.79 35.48
CA ALA A 264 -6.84 -24.08 36.70
C ALA A 264 -5.96 -24.61 37.85
N VAL A 265 -4.73 -25.06 37.56
CA VAL A 265 -3.78 -25.47 38.60
C VAL A 265 -3.22 -24.22 39.28
N ASN A 266 -3.37 -24.16 40.60
CA ASN A 266 -2.86 -23.05 41.39
C ASN A 266 -1.36 -22.84 41.17
N GLY A 267 -0.94 -21.60 40.93
CA GLY A 267 0.43 -21.24 40.61
C GLY A 267 0.77 -21.25 39.12
N VAL A 268 -0.14 -21.60 38.21
CA VAL A 268 0.09 -21.47 36.75
C VAL A 268 -0.34 -20.10 36.25
N HIS A 269 0.58 -19.36 35.63
CA HIS A 269 0.34 -18.03 35.08
C HIS A 269 0.08 -18.08 33.57
N THR A 270 0.77 -18.97 32.85
CA THR A 270 0.64 -19.09 31.40
C THR A 270 0.54 -20.56 31.00
N ALA A 271 -0.34 -20.85 30.04
CA ALA A 271 -0.49 -22.16 29.43
C ALA A 271 -0.97 -21.97 27.99
N ILE A 272 -0.14 -22.32 27.02
CA ILE A 272 -0.43 -22.20 25.58
C ILE A 272 -0.07 -23.51 24.90
N TRP A 273 -1.04 -24.19 24.29
CA TRP A 273 -0.84 -25.47 23.62
C TRP A 273 -0.94 -25.30 22.10
N ASN A 274 -0.01 -25.92 21.38
CA ASN A 274 0.05 -25.84 19.92
C ASN A 274 -0.44 -27.14 19.27
N LEU A 275 -1.47 -27.04 18.43
CA LEU A 275 -2.08 -28.16 17.74
C LEU A 275 -1.12 -28.91 16.81
N LYS A 276 -0.19 -28.21 16.14
CA LYS A 276 0.73 -28.81 15.17
C LYS A 276 1.89 -29.53 15.87
N THR A 277 2.46 -28.92 16.90
CA THR A 277 3.64 -29.47 17.59
C THR A 277 3.28 -30.35 18.77
N LYS A 278 2.03 -30.30 19.24
CA LYS A 278 1.54 -30.99 20.45
C LYS A 278 2.28 -30.57 21.73
N GLN A 279 2.89 -29.38 21.71
CA GLN A 279 3.65 -28.83 22.84
C GLN A 279 2.80 -27.82 23.62
N LEU A 280 2.80 -27.98 24.94
CA LEU A 280 2.28 -27.03 25.91
C LEU A 280 3.43 -26.20 26.47
N HIS A 281 3.41 -24.89 26.23
CA HIS A 281 4.25 -23.92 26.92
C HIS A 281 3.57 -23.53 28.23
N LEU A 282 4.20 -23.87 29.35
CA LEU A 282 3.68 -23.65 30.68
C LEU A 282 4.60 -22.69 31.44
N GLY A 283 4.04 -21.64 32.03
CA GLY A 283 4.74 -20.80 32.99
C GLY A 283 4.04 -20.84 34.35
N PHE A 284 4.76 -21.20 35.39
CA PHE A 284 4.21 -21.42 36.73
C PHE A 284 5.17 -21.01 37.84
N ASP A 285 4.67 -20.80 39.06
CA ASP A 285 5.47 -20.56 40.26
C ASP A 285 5.96 -21.90 40.84
N PRO A 286 7.29 -22.16 40.89
CA PRO A 286 7.84 -23.40 41.44
C PRO A 286 7.57 -23.60 42.93
N SER A 287 7.26 -22.52 43.66
CA SER A 287 6.94 -22.59 45.09
C SER A 287 5.51 -23.10 45.35
N LEU A 288 4.62 -22.98 44.36
CA LEU A 288 3.21 -23.34 44.48
C LEU A 288 2.84 -24.61 43.70
N THR A 289 3.54 -24.89 42.60
CA THR A 289 3.24 -26.04 41.74
C THR A 289 4.46 -26.53 40.98
N SER A 290 4.29 -27.61 40.23
CA SER A 290 5.34 -28.17 39.37
C SER A 290 4.75 -28.58 38.03
N ALA A 291 5.60 -28.61 37.00
CA ALA A 291 5.24 -29.14 35.68
C ALA A 291 4.63 -30.56 35.76
N ASP A 292 5.09 -31.35 36.73
CA ASP A 292 4.64 -32.71 37.01
C ASP A 292 3.20 -32.75 37.60
N ALA A 293 2.86 -31.79 38.46
CA ALA A 293 1.50 -31.62 38.97
C ALA A 293 0.52 -31.21 37.86
N VAL A 294 0.94 -30.32 36.98
CA VAL A 294 0.14 -29.90 35.81
C VAL A 294 -0.03 -31.04 34.82
N ALA A 295 1.02 -31.81 34.53
CA ALA A 295 0.94 -32.97 33.66
C ALA A 295 -0.05 -34.03 34.19
N ARG A 296 -0.07 -34.27 35.51
CA ARG A 296 -1.09 -35.14 36.13
C ARG A 296 -2.51 -34.60 35.99
N ALA A 297 -2.71 -33.30 36.14
CA ALA A 297 -4.04 -32.68 35.99
C ALA A 297 -4.57 -32.84 34.56
N ILE A 298 -3.70 -32.67 33.56
CA ILE A 298 -4.01 -32.85 32.14
C ILE A 298 -4.35 -34.31 31.82
N ALA A 299 -3.60 -35.28 32.37
CA ALA A 299 -3.92 -36.70 32.24
C ALA A 299 -5.28 -37.07 32.86
N LYS A 300 -5.66 -36.43 33.97
CA LYS A 300 -6.98 -36.63 34.61
C LYS A 300 -8.16 -36.13 33.79
N VAL A 301 -7.95 -35.26 32.80
CA VAL A 301 -9.03 -34.77 31.91
C VAL A 301 -9.03 -35.47 30.54
N GLY A 302 -8.23 -36.52 30.36
CA GLY A 302 -8.23 -37.39 29.18
C GLY A 302 -7.05 -37.20 28.22
N HIS A 303 -6.10 -36.30 28.50
CA HIS A 303 -4.99 -36.01 27.58
C HIS A 303 -3.66 -36.62 28.05
N ASP A 304 -3.04 -37.43 27.21
CA ASP A 304 -1.74 -38.05 27.47
C ASP A 304 -0.65 -37.01 27.49
N THR A 305 0.22 -37.09 28.49
CA THR A 305 1.41 -36.24 28.66
C THR A 305 2.68 -37.07 28.55
N ASP A 306 3.84 -36.43 28.54
CA ASP A 306 5.16 -37.10 28.50
C ASP A 306 5.31 -38.22 29.55
N LYS A 307 4.74 -38.02 30.74
CA LYS A 307 4.93 -38.91 31.90
C LYS A 307 3.67 -39.68 32.29
N TYR A 308 2.49 -39.13 32.01
CA TYR A 308 1.23 -39.68 32.50
C TYR A 308 0.27 -39.94 31.34
N LYS A 309 -0.19 -41.20 31.25
CA LYS A 309 -1.29 -41.59 30.38
C LYS A 309 -2.63 -41.38 31.10
N ALA A 310 -3.59 -40.85 30.38
CA ALA A 310 -4.97 -40.73 30.84
C ALA A 310 -5.59 -42.12 31.06
N ASP A 311 -6.41 -42.25 32.10
CA ASP A 311 -7.20 -43.45 32.35
C ASP A 311 -8.11 -43.76 31.16
N LYS A 312 -8.33 -45.06 30.89
CA LYS A 312 -9.11 -45.50 29.73
C LYS A 312 -10.56 -45.02 29.80
N ALA A 313 -11.22 -45.09 30.96
CA ALA A 313 -12.60 -44.64 31.10
C ALA A 313 -12.73 -43.12 30.89
N THR A 314 -11.78 -42.34 31.41
CA THR A 314 -11.73 -40.90 31.23
C THR A 314 -11.46 -40.50 29.77
N TYR A 315 -10.55 -41.21 29.10
CA TYR A 315 -10.23 -40.99 27.70
C TYR A 315 -11.40 -41.37 26.78
N ASP A 316 -12.06 -42.50 27.02
CA ASP A 316 -13.19 -42.96 26.20
C ASP A 316 -14.42 -42.04 26.32
N ALA A 317 -14.54 -41.33 27.45
CA ALA A 317 -15.55 -40.29 27.69
C ALA A 317 -15.25 -38.94 26.98
N LEU A 318 -14.11 -38.80 26.30
CA LEU A 318 -13.82 -37.62 25.49
C LEU A 318 -14.73 -37.56 24.24
N PRO A 319 -15.01 -36.35 23.73
CA PRO A 319 -15.64 -36.18 22.42
C PRO A 319 -14.86 -36.92 21.32
N ASP A 320 -15.55 -37.40 20.29
CA ASP A 320 -14.92 -38.21 19.23
C ASP A 320 -13.78 -37.46 18.52
N CYS A 321 -13.88 -36.13 18.37
CA CYS A 321 -12.82 -35.30 17.81
C CYS A 321 -11.54 -35.20 18.68
N CYS A 322 -11.61 -35.63 19.94
CA CYS A 322 -10.50 -35.66 20.88
C CYS A 322 -9.91 -37.07 21.06
N LYS A 323 -10.39 -38.08 20.33
CA LYS A 323 -9.87 -39.45 20.39
C LYS A 323 -8.68 -39.61 19.42
N TYR A 324 -7.48 -39.66 19.97
CA TYR A 324 -6.20 -39.78 19.26
C TYR A 324 -5.45 -41.11 19.42
N ARG A 325 -5.83 -41.94 20.41
CA ARG A 325 -5.39 -43.33 20.54
C ARG A 325 -6.16 -44.16 19.52
N GLU A 326 -5.44 -44.89 18.67
CA GLU A 326 -6.03 -45.80 17.71
C GLU A 326 -6.90 -46.85 18.43
N SER A 327 -8.06 -47.15 17.86
CA SER A 327 -8.93 -48.23 18.33
C SER A 327 -8.27 -49.55 17.96
N ASN A 328 -7.69 -50.26 18.94
CA ASN A 328 -7.38 -51.68 18.79
C ASN A 328 -8.68 -52.50 18.87
#